data_AF-A0A9C9KND8-F1
#
_entry.id   AF-A0A9C9KND8-F1
#
_cell.length_a   1.000
_cell.length_b   1.000
_cell.length_c   1.000
_cell.angle_alpha   90.00
_cell.angle_beta   90.00
_cell.angle_gamma   90.00
#
_symmetry.space_group_name_H-M   'P 1'
#
loop_
_entity.id
_entity.type
_entity.pdbx_description
1 polymer ?
#
loop_
_entity_poly.entity_id
_entity_poly.type
_entity_poly.pdbx_seq_one_letter_code
_entity_poly.pdbx_strand_id
1 'polypeptide(L)'
;MLRKILKIVGGFIISLVVLAIVGWIAFVPSPQGPGYQFAMAWGSKGSGPGQFRDPTGLAVAGKEVFVADARNGRIQVFDFNGKFLRQFGKPGKKPGEMKRPMNLRIVGNELYVAEYWNDRIQVFG
;
A
#
# COMPACT_ATOMS: atom_id res chain seq x y z
N MET A 1 -21.53 -34.55 -53.32
CA MET A 1 -20.56 -34.98 -52.28
C MET A 1 -19.80 -33.81 -51.65
N LEU A 2 -19.33 -32.83 -52.45
CA LEU A 2 -18.59 -31.64 -51.97
C LEU A 2 -19.25 -30.85 -50.83
N ARG A 3 -20.57 -30.59 -50.88
CA ARG A 3 -21.30 -29.89 -49.80
C ARG A 3 -21.31 -30.64 -48.46
N LYS A 4 -21.29 -31.98 -48.48
CA LYS A 4 -21.21 -32.79 -47.25
C LYS A 4 -19.80 -32.72 -46.67
N ILE A 5 -18.77 -32.79 -47.52
CA ILE A 5 -17.36 -32.65 -47.14
C ILE A 5 -17.08 -31.26 -46.55
N LEU A 6 -17.55 -30.19 -47.18
CA LEU A 6 -17.41 -28.81 -46.68
C LEU A 6 -18.07 -28.61 -45.31
N LYS A 7 -19.23 -29.23 -45.06
CA LYS A 7 -19.89 -29.19 -43.75
C LYS A 7 -19.09 -29.93 -42.67
N ILE A 8 -18.49 -31.08 -43.01
CA ILE A 8 -17.66 -31.87 -42.09
C ILE A 8 -16.37 -31.13 -41.76
N VAL A 9 -15.66 -30.62 -42.78
CA VAL A 9 -14.43 -29.84 -42.62
C VAL A 9 -14.69 -28.55 -41.84
N GLY A 10 -15.79 -27.84 -42.16
CA GLY A 10 -16.21 -26.66 -41.42
C GLY A 10 -16.52 -26.98 -39.96
N GLY A 11 -17.21 -28.08 -39.67
CA GLY A 11 -17.47 -28.55 -38.31
C GLY A 11 -16.17 -28.85 -37.55
N PHE A 12 -15.20 -29.50 -38.19
CA PHE A 12 -13.91 -29.81 -37.58
C PHE A 12 -13.08 -28.56 -37.26
N ILE A 13 -13.04 -27.58 -38.17
CA ILE A 13 -12.36 -26.29 -37.95
C ILE A 13 -12.99 -25.55 -36.77
N ILE A 14 -14.33 -25.53 -36.69
CA ILE A 14 -15.05 -24.91 -35.57
C ILE A 14 -14.66 -25.58 -34.25
N SER A 15 -14.62 -26.92 -34.20
CA SER A 15 -14.20 -27.66 -33.00
C SER A 15 -12.76 -27.33 -32.58
N LEU A 16 -11.82 -27.21 -33.53
CA LEU A 16 -10.43 -26.84 -33.23
C LEU A 16 -10.33 -25.42 -32.65
N VAL A 17 -11.09 -24.46 -33.20
CA VAL A 17 -11.12 -23.07 -32.69
C VAL A 17 -11.70 -23.02 -31.27
N VAL A 18 -12.78 -23.77 -31.01
CA VAL A 18 -13.38 -23.86 -29.67
C VAL A 18 -12.38 -24.45 -28.67
N LEU A 19 -11.68 -25.53 -29.03
CA LEU A 19 -10.67 -26.14 -28.17
C LEU A 19 -9.50 -25.19 -27.89
N ALA A 20 -9.06 -24.42 -28.89
CA ALA A 20 -8.02 -23.41 -28.71
C ALA A 20 -8.46 -22.29 -27.76
N ILE A 21 -9.71 -21.81 -27.86
CA ILE A 21 -10.26 -20.78 -26.97
C ILE A 21 -10.41 -21.32 -25.54
N VAL A 22 -10.92 -22.54 -25.35
CA VAL A 22 -11.06 -23.16 -24.02
C VAL A 22 -9.69 -23.38 -23.39
N GLY A 23 -8.71 -23.89 -24.15
CA GLY A 23 -7.33 -23.99 -23.70
C GLY A 23 -6.76 -22.63 -23.32
N TRP A 24 -6.97 -21.61 -24.16
CA TRP A 24 -6.51 -20.26 -23.87
C TRP A 24 -7.12 -19.72 -22.57
N ILE A 25 -8.44 -19.82 -22.37
CA ILE A 25 -9.11 -19.35 -21.15
C ILE A 25 -8.61 -20.10 -19.91
N ALA A 26 -8.42 -21.42 -20.01
CA ALA A 26 -7.95 -22.24 -18.90
C ALA A 26 -6.50 -21.96 -18.48
N PHE A 27 -5.66 -21.47 -19.40
CA PHE A 27 -4.23 -21.23 -19.18
C PHE A 27 -3.83 -19.75 -19.20
N VAL A 28 -4.75 -18.81 -19.41
CA VAL A 28 -4.50 -17.38 -19.15
C VAL A 28 -4.40 -17.19 -17.64
N PRO A 29 -3.24 -16.74 -17.12
CA PRO A 29 -3.12 -16.45 -15.70
C PRO A 29 -4.07 -15.30 -15.34
N SER A 30 -5.12 -15.61 -14.57
CA SER A 30 -5.91 -14.60 -13.87
C SER A 30 -5.27 -14.30 -12.50
N PRO A 31 -5.51 -13.12 -11.92
CA PRO A 31 -5.09 -12.84 -10.55
C PRO A 31 -5.62 -13.92 -9.60
N GLN A 32 -4.72 -14.67 -8.97
CA GLN A 32 -5.06 -15.80 -8.11
C GLN A 32 -5.53 -15.38 -6.71
N GLY A 33 -5.76 -14.08 -6.49
CA GLY A 33 -6.17 -13.51 -5.21
C GLY A 33 -7.36 -12.58 -5.38
N PRO A 34 -8.16 -12.39 -4.31
CA PRO A 34 -9.16 -11.33 -4.31
C PRO A 34 -8.46 -10.01 -4.63
N GLY A 35 -9.08 -9.20 -5.49
CA GLY A 35 -8.61 -7.84 -5.71
C GLY A 35 -8.59 -7.07 -4.39
N TYR A 36 -7.71 -6.08 -4.28
CA TYR A 36 -7.73 -5.16 -3.16
C TYR A 36 -9.05 -4.37 -3.16
N GLN A 37 -9.84 -4.52 -2.11
CA GLN A 37 -11.05 -3.73 -1.90
C GLN A 37 -10.79 -2.63 -0.88
N PHE A 38 -11.41 -1.46 -1.09
CA PHE A 38 -11.37 -0.39 -0.10
C PHE A 38 -12.00 -0.88 1.20
N ALA A 39 -11.23 -0.86 2.30
CA ALA A 39 -11.70 -1.26 3.62
C ALA A 39 -12.10 -0.03 4.45
N MET A 40 -11.17 0.90 4.66
CA MET A 40 -11.38 2.11 5.46
C MET A 40 -10.34 3.19 5.15
N ALA A 41 -10.64 4.42 5.57
CA ALA A 41 -9.70 5.52 5.63
C ALA A 41 -9.94 6.31 6.93
N TRP A 42 -8.88 6.92 7.47
CA TRP A 42 -8.99 7.79 8.63
C TRP A 42 -8.09 9.01 8.50
N GLY A 43 -8.42 10.01 9.32
CA GLY A 43 -7.72 11.30 9.37
C GLY A 43 -8.34 12.38 8.50
N SER A 44 -7.92 13.61 8.76
CA SER A 44 -8.33 14.81 8.01
C SER A 44 -7.20 15.83 7.98
N LYS A 45 -7.29 16.87 7.15
CA LYS A 45 -6.27 17.92 7.08
C LYS A 45 -6.24 18.72 8.39
N GLY A 46 -5.05 18.91 8.98
CA GLY A 46 -4.89 19.76 10.17
C GLY A 46 -3.67 19.40 11.02
N SER A 47 -3.57 20.02 12.19
CA SER A 47 -2.46 19.85 13.13
C SER A 47 -2.88 19.22 14.46
N GLY A 48 -4.17 18.96 14.67
CA GLY A 48 -4.66 18.24 15.84
C GLY A 48 -4.30 16.75 15.83
N PRO A 49 -4.48 16.03 16.96
CA PRO A 49 -4.37 14.57 17.00
C PRO A 49 -5.27 13.90 15.97
N GLY A 50 -4.72 12.94 15.21
CA GLY A 50 -5.44 12.26 14.12
C GLY A 50 -5.65 13.10 12.86
N GLN A 51 -5.18 14.35 12.84
CA GLN A 51 -5.13 15.16 11.62
C GLN A 51 -3.72 15.15 11.03
N PHE A 52 -3.61 15.36 9.72
CA PHE A 52 -2.35 15.29 8.99
C PHE A 52 -2.10 16.52 8.13
N ARG A 53 -0.82 16.79 7.88
CA ARG A 53 -0.33 17.64 6.79
C ARG A 53 0.79 16.90 6.08
N ASP A 54 0.46 16.38 4.90
CA ASP A 54 1.32 15.52 4.07
C ASP A 54 1.77 14.24 4.84
N PRO A 55 0.88 13.27 5.08
CA PRO A 55 1.30 11.96 5.57
C PRO A 55 2.09 11.24 4.46
N THR A 56 3.35 10.90 4.72
CA THR A 56 4.29 10.50 3.63
C THR A 56 4.83 9.09 3.75
N GLY A 57 4.77 8.49 4.93
CA GLY A 57 5.27 7.14 5.18
C GLY A 57 4.61 6.55 6.40
N LEU A 58 4.55 5.22 6.44
CA LEU A 58 4.03 4.47 7.58
C LEU A 58 4.85 3.22 7.85
N ALA A 59 4.81 2.76 9.09
CA ALA A 59 5.32 1.46 9.51
C ALA A 59 4.36 0.83 10.51
N VAL A 60 4.33 -0.50 10.58
CA VAL A 60 3.46 -1.24 11.49
C VAL A 60 4.31 -2.10 12.41
N ALA A 61 4.01 -2.09 13.71
CA ALA A 61 4.57 -3.00 14.70
C ALA A 61 3.51 -3.40 15.71
N GLY A 62 3.36 -4.70 15.95
CA GLY A 62 2.31 -5.23 16.81
C GLY A 62 0.92 -4.82 16.33
N LYS A 63 0.20 -4.03 17.15
CA LYS A 63 -1.14 -3.49 16.84
C LYS A 63 -1.12 -2.00 16.52
N GLU A 64 0.06 -1.45 16.25
CA GLU A 64 0.26 -0.02 16.09
C GLU A 64 0.70 0.34 14.67
N VAL A 65 0.16 1.45 14.17
CA VAL A 65 0.49 2.07 12.89
C VAL A 65 1.17 3.41 13.17
N PHE A 66 2.45 3.51 12.84
CA PHE A 66 3.24 4.73 12.93
C PHE A 66 3.14 5.46 11.60
N VAL A 67 2.86 6.75 11.61
CA VAL A 67 2.67 7.57 10.41
C VAL A 67 3.51 8.83 10.51
N ALA A 68 4.33 9.09 9.49
CA ALA A 68 5.09 10.31 9.35
C ALA A 68 4.21 11.46 8.86
N ASP A 69 3.92 12.41 9.75
CA ASP A 69 3.09 13.57 9.47
C ASP A 69 4.00 14.76 9.09
N ALA A 70 4.38 14.78 7.81
CA ALA A 70 5.61 15.41 7.36
C ALA A 70 5.67 16.92 7.62
N ARG A 71 4.60 17.65 7.28
CA ARG A 71 4.56 19.12 7.50
C ARG A 71 4.19 19.53 8.91
N ASN A 72 3.71 18.61 9.74
CA ASN A 72 3.56 18.85 11.18
C ASN A 72 4.84 18.50 11.96
N GLY A 73 5.86 17.91 11.33
CA GLY A 73 7.15 17.63 11.96
C GLY A 73 7.05 16.63 13.12
N ARG A 74 6.17 15.62 13.00
CA ARG A 74 5.89 14.64 14.05
C ARG A 74 5.63 13.24 13.46
N ILE A 75 5.74 12.23 14.31
CA ILE A 75 5.19 10.89 14.05
C ILE A 75 3.93 10.74 14.89
N GLN A 76 2.86 10.23 14.28
CA GLN A 76 1.63 9.87 14.99
C GLN A 76 1.46 8.35 15.00
N VAL A 77 0.90 7.81 16.08
CA VAL A 77 0.70 6.37 16.28
C VAL A 77 -0.78 6.08 16.48
N PHE A 78 -1.28 5.07 15.76
CA PHE A 78 -2.68 4.67 15.72
C PHE A 78 -2.83 3.18 15.96
N ASP A 79 -4.04 2.73 16.30
CA ASP A 79 -4.42 1.33 16.10
C ASP A 79 -4.89 1.06 14.66
N PHE A 80 -5.20 -0.20 14.34
CA PHE A 80 -5.71 -0.59 13.02
C PHE A 80 -7.12 -0.06 12.69
N ASN A 81 -7.86 0.46 13.68
CA ASN A 81 -9.15 1.11 13.47
C ASN A 81 -9.00 2.63 13.26
N GLY A 82 -7.77 3.13 13.18
CA GLY A 82 -7.48 4.55 12.99
C GLY A 82 -7.65 5.40 14.25
N LYS A 83 -7.76 4.78 15.43
CA LYS A 83 -7.80 5.50 16.71
C LYS A 83 -6.43 6.04 17.03
N PHE A 84 -6.33 7.35 17.25
CA PHE A 84 -5.10 7.98 17.72
C PHE A 84 -4.71 7.45 19.11
N LEU A 85 -3.45 7.02 19.25
CA LEU A 85 -2.89 6.51 20.51
C LEU A 85 -1.92 7.52 21.14
N ARG A 86 -0.94 7.99 20.36
CA ARG A 86 0.09 8.95 20.82
C ARG A 86 0.79 9.62 19.64
N GLN A 87 1.64 10.59 19.92
CA GLN A 87 2.54 11.23 18.96
C GLN A 87 3.85 11.62 19.62
N PHE A 88 4.89 11.81 18.81
CA PHE A 88 6.17 12.34 19.28
C PHE A 88 6.90 13.14 18.21
N GLY A 89 7.86 13.93 18.67
CA GLY A 89 8.57 14.93 17.88
C GLY A 89 7.81 16.25 17.73
N LYS A 90 8.51 17.24 17.19
CA LYS A 90 8.02 18.59 16.93
C LYS A 90 8.84 19.24 15.82
N PRO A 91 8.33 20.26 15.11
CA PRO A 91 9.10 21.02 14.13
C PRO A 91 10.44 21.51 14.66
N GLY A 92 11.53 21.22 13.95
CA GLY A 92 12.85 21.73 14.32
C GLY A 92 14.02 20.97 13.71
N LYS A 93 15.22 21.29 14.18
CA LYS A 93 16.50 20.77 13.64
C LYS A 93 17.30 19.97 14.66
N LYS A 94 16.98 20.08 15.95
CA LYS A 94 17.71 19.35 17.01
C LYS A 94 17.37 17.85 16.97
N PRO A 95 18.21 16.97 17.54
CA PRO A 95 17.83 15.57 17.75
C PRO A 95 16.47 15.48 18.47
N GLY A 96 15.59 14.59 18.00
CA GLY A 96 14.20 14.42 18.45
C GLY A 96 13.20 15.42 17.83
N GLU A 97 13.65 16.52 17.25
CA GLU A 97 12.82 17.42 16.43
C GLU A 97 12.83 16.97 14.98
N MET A 98 11.80 17.29 14.20
CA MET A 98 11.71 16.88 12.80
C MET A 98 11.20 17.99 11.91
N LYS A 99 11.82 18.19 10.73
CA LYS A 99 11.36 19.18 9.75
C LYS A 99 10.45 18.58 8.68
N ARG A 100 10.79 17.37 8.21
CA ARG A 100 10.03 16.65 7.18
C ARG A 100 10.33 15.15 7.26
N PRO A 101 9.76 14.44 8.25
CA PRO A 101 9.86 12.99 8.32
C PRO A 101 9.15 12.38 7.11
N MET A 102 9.75 11.34 6.53
CA MET A 102 9.28 10.65 5.32
C MET A 102 9.03 9.16 5.63
N ASN A 103 9.80 8.27 5.00
CA ASN A 103 9.65 6.84 5.21
C ASN A 103 10.06 6.42 6.63
N LEU A 104 9.36 5.39 7.12
CA LEU A 104 9.53 4.77 8.42
C LEU A 104 9.91 3.30 8.24
N ARG A 105 10.87 2.82 9.04
CA ARG A 105 11.21 1.39 9.11
C ARG A 105 11.35 0.99 10.56
N ILE A 106 10.75 -0.12 10.94
CA ILE A 106 10.91 -0.70 12.28
C ILE A 106 11.83 -1.93 12.17
N VAL A 107 12.85 -1.97 13.03
CA VAL A 107 13.79 -3.08 13.16
C VAL A 107 13.95 -3.37 14.65
N GLY A 108 13.48 -4.54 15.11
CA GLY A 108 13.38 -4.82 16.54
C GLY A 108 12.46 -3.81 17.25
N ASN A 109 13.00 -3.14 18.28
CA ASN A 109 12.30 -2.09 19.02
C ASN A 109 12.59 -0.68 18.49
N GLU A 110 13.36 -0.54 17.43
CA GLU A 110 13.80 0.74 16.91
C GLU A 110 12.98 1.18 15.69
N LEU A 111 12.56 2.44 15.68
CA LEU A 111 11.95 3.13 14.55
C LEU A 111 12.98 4.05 13.89
N TYR A 112 13.32 3.73 12.66
CA TYR A 112 14.16 4.53 11.77
C TYR A 112 13.30 5.47 10.94
N VAL A 113 13.63 6.75 10.97
CA VAL A 113 12.90 7.83 10.31
C VAL A 113 13.84 8.58 9.37
N ALA A 114 13.55 8.52 8.07
CA ALA A 114 14.26 9.34 7.10
C ALA A 114 13.73 10.78 7.12
N GLU A 115 14.59 11.77 7.35
CA GLU A 115 14.22 13.18 7.35
C GLU A 115 14.76 13.92 6.12
N TYR A 116 13.84 14.37 5.25
CA TYR A 116 14.19 14.98 3.97
C TYR A 116 14.77 16.40 4.06
N TRP A 117 14.50 17.15 5.13
CA TRP A 117 14.95 18.55 5.25
C TRP A 117 16.01 18.80 6.33
N ASN A 118 16.31 17.77 7.12
CA ASN A 118 17.41 17.78 8.07
C ASN A 118 18.55 16.86 7.62
N ASP A 119 18.45 16.25 6.43
CA ASP A 119 19.45 15.40 5.78
C ASP A 119 20.04 14.33 6.70
N ARG A 120 19.16 13.65 7.45
CA ARG A 120 19.57 12.68 8.46
C ARG A 120 18.56 11.54 8.62
N ILE A 121 19.03 10.47 9.25
CA ILE A 121 18.18 9.42 9.80
C ILE A 121 18.09 9.65 11.32
N GLN A 122 16.87 9.59 11.86
CA GLN A 122 16.67 9.53 13.31
C GLN A 122 16.17 8.16 13.71
N VAL A 123 16.68 7.66 14.84
CA VAL A 123 16.30 6.36 15.41
C VAL A 123 15.65 6.61 16.77
N PHE A 124 14.47 6.04 16.98
CA PHE A 124 13.71 6.11 18.22
C PHE A 124 13.54 4.70 18.79
N GLY A 125 13.60 4.52 20.10
CA GLY A 125 13.42 3.23 20.80
C GLY A 125 12.70 3.39 22.13
#